data_AF-A0A2X4ULW7-F1
#
_entry.id   AF-A0A2X4ULW7-F1
#
_cell.length_a   1.000
_cell.length_b   1.000
_cell.length_c   1.000
_cell.angle_alpha   90.00
_cell.angle_beta   90.00
_cell.angle_gamma   90.00
#
_symmetry.space_group_name_H-M   'P 1'
#
loop_
_entity.id
_entity.type
_entity.pdbx_description
1 polymer ?
#
loop_
_entity_poly.entity_id
_entity_poly.type
_entity_poly.pdbx_seq_one_letter_code
_entity_poly.pdbx_strand_id
1 'polypeptide(L)' 'MQKLGYRSIALGVVDGNDSAMRFYQALGGAPAGNYTDPGPLWRSSNVIYVWPDIRHLAALK' A
#
# COMPACT_ATOMS: atom_id res chain seq x y z
N MET A 1 5.95 -13.34 -3.27
CA MET A 1 5.32 -13.09 -1.95
C MET A 1 4.64 -14.34 -1.40
N GLN A 2 3.52 -14.82 -1.97
CA GLN A 2 2.84 -16.04 -1.48
C GLN A 2 3.71 -17.30 -1.49
N LYS A 3 4.41 -17.56 -2.61
CA LYS A 3 5.36 -18.70 -2.72
C LYS A 3 6.54 -18.63 -1.75
N LEU A 4 6.79 -17.46 -1.15
CA LEU A 4 7.85 -17.22 -0.18
C LEU A 4 7.34 -17.25 1.28
N GLY A 5 6.06 -17.58 1.51
CA GLY A 5 5.48 -17.68 2.85
C GLY A 5 5.04 -16.36 3.49
N TYR A 6 5.17 -15.23 2.79
CA TYR A 6 4.69 -13.95 3.32
C TYR A 6 3.16 -13.92 3.34
N ARG A 7 2.59 -13.51 4.48
CA ARG A 7 1.14 -13.42 4.68
C ARG A 7 0.60 -12.02 4.45
N SER A 8 1.38 -10.99 4.77
CA SER A 8 0.98 -9.59 4.66
C SER A 8 1.89 -8.81 3.72
N ILE A 9 1.39 -7.69 3.20
CA ILE A 9 2.18 -6.70 2.46
C ILE A 9 1.75 -5.29 2.86
N ALA A 10 2.70 -4.36 2.82
CA ALA A 10 2.46 -2.94 2.99
C ALA A 10 3.07 -2.18 1.80
N LEU A 11 2.42 -1.09 1.39
CA LEU A 11 2.88 -0.22 0.30
C LEU A 11 2.66 1.24 0.69
N GLY A 12 3.68 2.07 0.51
CA GLY A 12 3.59 3.53 0.64
C GLY A 12 3.02 4.16 -0.62
N VAL A 13 2.10 5.10 -0.45
CA VAL A 13 1.46 5.86 -1.53
C VAL A 13 1.58 7.34 -1.20
N VAL A 14 2.08 8.13 -2.15
CA VAL A 14 2.20 9.58 -1.96
C VAL A 14 0.83 10.19 -1.72
N ASP A 15 0.74 11.00 -0.67
CA ASP A 15 -0.46 11.75 -0.32
C ASP A 15 -0.84 12.71 -1.46
N GLY A 16 -2.10 12.70 -1.86
CA GLY A 16 -2.60 13.40 -3.05
C GLY A 16 -2.59 12.57 -4.35
N ASN A 17 -2.05 11.34 -4.36
CA ASN A 17 -2.25 10.40 -5.46
C ASN A 17 -3.61 9.68 -5.32
N ASP A 18 -4.69 10.44 -5.46
CA ASP A 18 -6.06 9.97 -5.22
C ASP A 18 -6.43 8.72 -6.03
N SER A 19 -5.93 8.62 -7.27
CA SER A 19 -6.17 7.48 -8.15
C SER A 19 -5.58 6.20 -7.55
N ALA A 20 -4.31 6.24 -7.14
CA ALA A 20 -3.65 5.11 -6.50
C ALA A 20 -4.30 4.77 -5.15
N MET A 21 -4.61 5.78 -4.34
CA MET A 21 -5.29 5.60 -3.05
C MET A 21 -6.62 4.87 -3.19
N ARG A 22 -7.47 5.29 -4.13
CA ARG A 22 -8.76 4.64 -4.43
C ARG A 22 -8.57 3.23 -4.96
N PHE A 23 -7.59 3.04 -5.85
CA PHE A 23 -7.28 1.72 -6.39
C PHE A 23 -6.90 0.74 -5.26
N TYR A 24 -5.97 1.11 -4.39
CA TYR A 24 -5.53 0.23 -3.30
C TYR A 24 -6.63 0.00 -2.26
N GLN A 25 -7.49 0.98 -1.98
CA GLN A 25 -8.68 0.79 -1.16
C GLN A 25 -9.65 -0.22 -1.78
N ALA A 26 -9.91 -0.12 -3.09
CA ALA A 26 -10.78 -1.04 -3.81
C ALA A 26 -10.21 -2.49 -3.82
N LEU A 27 -8.89 -2.63 -3.77
CA LEU A 27 -8.21 -3.92 -3.58
C LEU A 27 -8.26 -4.43 -2.12
N GLY A 28 -8.99 -3.77 -1.22
CA GLY A 28 -9.10 -4.15 0.19
C GLY A 28 -7.92 -3.69 1.05
N GLY A 29 -7.09 -2.78 0.55
CA GLY A 29 -5.99 -2.18 1.30
C GLY A 29 -6.54 -1.19 2.32
N ALA A 30 -6.09 -1.29 3.57
CA ALA A 30 -6.46 -0.38 4.64
C ALA A 30 -5.31 0.58 4.95
N PRO A 31 -5.57 1.88 5.16
CA PRO A 31 -4.53 2.80 5.65
C PRO A 31 -4.11 2.39 7.07
N ALA A 32 -2.80 2.31 7.31
CA ALA A 32 -2.22 1.89 8.60
C ALA A 32 -1.31 2.94 9.23
N GLY A 33 -1.06 4.05 8.54
CA GLY A 33 -0.24 5.14 9.04
C GLY A 33 0.32 6.01 7.92
N ASN A 34 1.10 7.01 8.32
CA ASN A 34 1.74 7.94 7.41
C ASN A 34 3.23 8.05 7.74
N TYR A 35 4.03 8.34 6.74
CA TYR A 35 5.44 8.69 6.93
C TYR A 35 5.85 9.77 5.93
N THR A 36 6.86 10.56 6.31
CA THR A 36 7.52 11.45 5.37
C THR A 36 8.73 10.73 4.82
N ASP A 37 8.73 10.44 3.52
CA ASP A 37 9.92 9.93 2.85
C ASP A 37 10.96 11.07 2.78
N PRO A 38 12.16 10.90 3.35
CA PRO A 38 13.23 11.89 3.24
C PRO A 38 13.91 11.88 1.87
N GLY A 39 13.36 11.15 0.88
CA GLY A 39 13.92 10.85 -0.43
C GLY A 39 14.85 11.91 -1.04
N PRO A 40 15.84 11.49 -1.84
CA PRO A 40 16.99 12.33 -2.22
C PRO A 40 16.65 13.56 -3.08
N LEU A 41 15.44 13.62 -3.64
CA LEU A 41 14.97 14.71 -4.52
C LEU A 41 13.90 15.60 -3.86
N TRP A 42 12.97 15.02 -3.09
CA TRP A 42 11.88 15.77 -2.45
C TRP A 42 11.30 15.02 -1.26
N ARG A 43 10.94 15.78 -0.22
CA ARG A 43 10.18 15.25 0.92
C ARG A 43 8.74 15.02 0.49
N SER A 44 8.26 13.79 0.61
CA SER A 44 6.87 13.44 0.29
C SER A 44 6.15 12.89 1.52
N SER A 45 4.94 13.36 1.77
CA SER A 45 4.01 12.70 2.70
C SER A 45 3.48 11.45 2.02
N ASN A 46 3.53 10.31 2.70
CA ASN A 46 3.07 9.03 2.19
C ASN A 46 2.09 8.41 3.18
N VAL A 47 1.07 7.75 2.65
CA VAL A 47 0.10 6.91 3.38
C VAL A 47 0.50 5.45 3.15
N ILE A 48 0.59 4.66 4.22
CA ILE A 48 0.86 3.23 4.15
C ILE A 48 -0.46 2.48 4.03
N TYR A 49 -0.61 1.71 2.97
CA TYR A 49 -1.70 0.74 2.81
C TYR A 49 -1.22 -0.66 3.15
N VAL A 50 -2.01 -1.39 3.92
CA VAL A 50 -1.70 -2.77 4.35
C VAL A 50 -2.76 -3.76 3.90
N TRP A 51 -2.29 -4.95 3.55
CA TRP A 51 -3.11 -6.14 3.37
C TRP A 51 -2.61 -7.20 4.36
N PRO A 52 -3.40 -7.53 5.39
CA PRO A 52 -3.03 -8.56 6.37
C PRO A 52 -2.98 -9.97 5.78
N ASP A 53 -3.66 -10.18 4.65
CA ASP A 53 -3.69 -11.44 3.90
C ASP A 53 -3.58 -11.19 2.40
N ILE A 54 -2.40 -11.47 1.83
CA ILE A 54 -2.11 -11.27 0.41
C ILE A 54 -2.86 -12.25 -0.51
N ARG A 55 -3.59 -13.23 0.03
CA ARG A 55 -4.45 -14.10 -0.77
C ARG A 55 -5.66 -13.35 -1.32
N HIS A 56 -6.12 -12.30 -0.62
CA HIS A 56 -7.22 -11.46 -1.08
C HIS A 56 -6.86 -10.63 -2.32
N LEU A 57 -5.57 -10.34 -2.55
CA LEU A 57 -5.09 -9.63 -3.73
C LEU A 57 -5.12 -10.50 -5.00
N ALA A 58 -4.98 -11.82 -4.88
CA ALA A 58 -4.93 -12.75 -6.01
C ALA A 58 -6.32 -13.19 -6.50
N ALA A 59 -7.38 -12.83 -5.77
CA ALA A 59 -8.76 -13.23 -6.07
C ALA A 59 -9.46 -12.30 -7.09
N LEU A 60 -8.85 -11.19 -7.45
CA LEU A 60 -9.34 -10.29 -8.49
C LEU A 60 -8.90 -10.82 -9.85
N LYS A 61 -9.84 -11.47 -10.55
CA LYS A 61 -9.73 -11.84 -11.96
C LYS A 61 -10.24 -10.73 -12.85
#